data_AF-A0A494XKZ5-F1
#
_entry.id   AF-A0A494XKZ5-F1
#
_cell.length_a   1.000
_cell.length_b   1.000
_cell.length_c   1.000
_cell.angle_alpha   90.00
_cell.angle_beta   90.00
_cell.angle_gamma   90.00
#
_symmetry.space_group_name_H-M   'P 1'
#
loop_
_entity.id
_entity.type
_entity.pdbx_description
1 polymer ?
#
loop_
_entity_poly.entity_id
_entity_poly.type
_entity_poly.pdbx_seq_one_letter_code
_entity_poly.pdbx_strand_id
1 'polypeptide(L)'
;MKQSKTLWRRALLVAAIGAAIAVWRYETPSQAVATRPIRSDTTASVQGGLPVGASADALVKAGPAERALDLNALRKSLAGRKDAEAEVRRIVEFARFRDQVEAYGNGRSSMPEAERARLARAILAELPEHVASHEIVPVQAEALSVALLTDAESDPTTRSAAIQAAQQQWDAYARQTVGPSPAQDPRYLTYTQQSRDIIQQVQASVPDPAQQQLIITQRLQALRVQLFDSTSSPNTH
;
A
#
# COMPACT_ATOMS: atom_id res chain seq x y z
N MET A 1 12.41 9.01 30.29
CA MET A 1 12.64 8.62 28.87
C MET A 1 11.28 8.36 28.20
N LYS A 2 10.68 9.36 27.53
CA LYS A 2 9.33 9.28 26.92
C LYS A 2 9.27 9.83 25.47
N GLN A 3 10.42 10.01 24.81
CA GLN A 3 10.49 10.74 23.53
C GLN A 3 10.48 9.86 22.26
N SER A 4 10.45 8.53 22.36
CA SER A 4 10.52 7.63 21.21
C SER A 4 9.20 7.43 20.45
N LYS A 5 8.04 7.59 21.10
CA LYS A 5 6.71 7.43 20.47
C LYS A 5 6.37 8.56 19.49
N THR A 6 6.92 9.76 19.72
CA THR A 6 6.65 10.96 18.92
C THR A 6 7.48 10.98 17.63
N LEU A 7 8.63 10.32 17.62
CA LEU A 7 9.52 10.25 16.46
C LEU A 7 9.01 9.27 15.39
N TRP A 8 8.36 8.16 15.78
CA TRP A 8 7.72 7.25 14.82
C TRP A 8 6.45 7.83 14.18
N ARG A 9 5.69 8.65 14.93
CA ARG A 9 4.56 9.43 14.36
C ARG A 9 5.04 10.50 13.38
N ARG A 10 6.23 11.07 13.58
CA ARG A 10 6.87 12.00 12.64
C ARG A 10 7.49 11.28 11.44
N ALA A 11 8.03 10.08 11.62
CA ALA A 11 8.49 9.24 10.51
C ALA A 11 7.34 8.79 9.60
N LEU A 12 6.15 8.52 10.16
CA LEU A 12 4.92 8.26 9.38
C LEU A 12 4.46 9.48 8.57
N LEU A 13 4.67 10.70 9.07
CA LEU A 13 4.39 11.94 8.33
C LEU A 13 5.43 12.24 7.22
N VAL A 14 6.70 11.88 7.42
CA VAL A 14 7.72 11.99 6.38
C VAL A 14 7.55 10.88 5.31
N ALA A 15 7.10 9.70 5.70
CA ALA A 15 6.71 8.63 4.78
C ALA A 15 5.48 9.00 3.94
N ALA A 16 4.54 9.80 4.47
CA ALA A 16 3.41 10.33 3.69
C ALA A 16 3.83 11.37 2.64
N ILE A 17 4.90 12.15 2.89
CA ILE A 17 5.46 13.11 1.92
C ILE A 17 6.35 12.40 0.89
N GLY A 18 7.08 11.36 1.28
CA GLY A 18 7.77 10.46 0.34
C GLY A 18 6.80 9.66 -0.53
N ALA A 19 5.66 9.24 0.03
CA ALA A 19 4.57 8.59 -0.69
C ALA A 19 3.91 9.53 -1.71
N ALA A 20 3.82 10.83 -1.47
CA ALA A 20 3.31 11.76 -2.48
C ALA A 20 4.21 11.87 -3.73
N ILE A 21 5.51 11.56 -3.61
CA ILE A 21 6.44 11.48 -4.75
C ILE A 21 6.44 10.05 -5.35
N ALA A 22 6.30 9.01 -4.53
CA ALA A 22 6.31 7.61 -4.96
C ALA A 22 4.99 7.14 -5.59
N VAL A 23 3.84 7.68 -5.16
CA VAL A 23 2.50 7.39 -5.71
C VAL A 23 2.43 7.82 -7.18
N TRP A 24 3.22 8.83 -7.58
CA TRP A 24 3.24 9.27 -8.97
C TRP A 24 4.14 8.48 -9.91
N ARG A 25 4.93 7.54 -9.40
CA ARG A 25 5.66 6.65 -10.31
C ARG A 25 4.72 5.73 -11.09
N TYR A 26 3.48 5.51 -10.64
CA TYR A 26 2.62 4.45 -11.20
C TYR A 26 1.11 4.77 -11.13
N GLU A 27 0.71 6.04 -11.01
CA GLU A 27 -0.72 6.43 -11.01
C GLU A 27 -1.28 6.52 -12.44
N THR A 28 -2.18 5.60 -12.82
CA THR A 28 -3.18 5.82 -13.87
C THR A 28 -4.31 6.71 -13.36
N PRO A 29 -4.92 7.59 -14.19
CA PRO A 29 -6.00 8.49 -13.76
C PRO A 29 -7.24 7.72 -13.28
N SER A 30 -7.75 8.15 -12.11
CA SER A 30 -8.92 7.73 -11.34
C SER A 30 -10.08 7.05 -12.08
N GLN A 31 -10.60 5.98 -11.47
CA GLN A 31 -12.05 5.79 -11.39
C GLN A 31 -12.56 6.32 -10.04
N ALA A 32 -13.34 7.39 -10.12
CA ALA A 32 -14.05 7.97 -9.00
C ALA A 32 -15.08 6.96 -8.46
N VAL A 33 -14.85 6.42 -7.26
CA VAL A 33 -15.90 5.72 -6.51
C VAL A 33 -16.72 6.79 -5.80
N ALA A 34 -17.96 6.94 -6.27
CA ALA A 34 -18.96 7.83 -5.72
C ALA A 34 -19.24 7.51 -4.24
N THR A 35 -18.99 8.49 -3.38
CA THR A 35 -19.41 8.49 -1.99
C THR A 35 -20.95 8.52 -1.92
N ARG A 36 -21.59 7.42 -1.52
CA ARG A 36 -22.99 7.44 -1.08
C ARG A 36 -23.05 7.52 0.45
N PRO A 37 -23.91 8.37 1.03
CA PRO A 37 -24.02 8.51 2.48
C PRO A 37 -24.66 7.26 3.09
N ILE A 38 -24.05 6.73 4.15
CA ILE A 38 -24.66 5.68 4.97
C ILE A 38 -25.74 6.35 5.81
N ARG A 39 -26.99 5.98 5.54
CA ARG A 39 -28.15 6.29 6.36
C ARG A 39 -28.19 5.26 7.49
N SER A 40 -28.07 5.71 8.72
CA SER A 40 -28.29 4.92 9.92
C SER A 40 -29.76 4.55 9.99
N ASP A 41 -30.09 3.25 9.95
CA ASP A 41 -31.35 2.76 10.48
C ASP A 41 -31.11 1.44 11.22
N THR A 42 -31.72 1.39 12.40
CA THR A 42 -31.58 0.43 13.48
C THR A 42 -32.58 -0.72 13.32
N THR A 43 -32.19 -1.89 13.85
CA THR A 43 -32.97 -3.11 14.20
C THR A 43 -33.54 -4.00 13.08
N ALA A 44 -33.08 -5.26 13.04
CA ALA A 44 -33.89 -6.42 13.43
C ALA A 44 -33.04 -7.70 13.48
N SER A 45 -33.12 -8.39 14.62
CA SER A 45 -32.55 -9.72 14.86
C SER A 45 -33.39 -10.78 14.15
N VAL A 46 -32.76 -11.65 13.34
CA VAL A 46 -33.32 -12.96 12.97
C VAL A 46 -32.19 -13.99 12.94
N GLN A 47 -32.27 -14.93 13.88
CA GLN A 47 -31.52 -16.19 13.90
C GLN A 47 -31.78 -16.99 12.62
N GLY A 48 -30.70 -17.47 11.99
CA GLY A 48 -30.81 -18.38 10.85
C GLY A 48 -29.49 -19.10 10.54
N GLY A 49 -29.33 -20.31 11.08
CA GLY A 49 -28.58 -21.43 10.49
C GLY A 49 -27.10 -21.23 10.16
N LEU A 50 -26.21 -21.71 11.05
CA LEU A 50 -24.82 -22.03 10.71
C LEU A 50 -24.77 -23.17 9.68
N PRO A 51 -24.12 -23.02 8.51
CA PRO A 51 -23.68 -24.17 7.74
C PRO A 51 -22.39 -24.72 8.35
N VAL A 52 -22.41 -26.04 8.54
CA VAL A 52 -21.33 -26.92 8.97
C VAL A 52 -20.06 -26.69 8.15
N GLY A 53 -18.92 -26.48 8.81
CA GLY A 53 -17.60 -26.67 8.19
C GLY A 53 -16.45 -25.75 8.62
N ALA A 54 -16.67 -24.70 9.41
CA ALA A 54 -15.57 -23.93 9.99
C ALA A 54 -15.45 -24.28 11.49
N SER A 55 -14.48 -25.12 11.82
CA SER A 55 -14.14 -25.40 13.23
C SER A 55 -13.91 -24.07 13.95
N ALA A 56 -14.53 -23.91 15.13
CA ALA A 56 -14.43 -22.68 15.93
C ALA A 56 -12.96 -22.24 16.19
N ASP A 57 -12.02 -23.19 16.20
CA ASP A 57 -10.57 -22.92 16.29
C ASP A 57 -9.99 -22.12 15.11
N ALA A 58 -10.53 -22.27 13.90
CA ALA A 58 -10.08 -21.49 12.74
C ALA A 58 -10.53 -20.02 12.84
N LEU A 59 -11.70 -19.76 13.41
CA LEU A 59 -12.22 -18.42 13.67
C LEU A 59 -11.51 -17.73 14.84
N VAL A 60 -11.02 -18.50 15.82
CA VAL A 60 -10.16 -18.00 16.91
C VAL A 60 -8.75 -17.63 16.41
N LYS A 61 -8.27 -18.31 15.36
CA LYS A 61 -6.96 -18.05 14.74
C LYS A 61 -6.97 -16.91 13.70
N ALA A 62 -8.13 -16.64 13.10
CA ALA A 62 -8.30 -15.57 12.12
C ALA A 62 -8.04 -14.18 12.73
N GLY A 63 -7.38 -13.30 11.99
CA GLY A 63 -7.17 -11.91 12.39
C GLY A 63 -8.40 -11.02 12.16
N PRO A 64 -8.35 -9.73 12.54
CA PRO A 64 -9.45 -8.80 12.38
C PRO A 64 -9.99 -8.65 10.95
N ALA A 65 -9.10 -8.54 9.95
CA ALA A 65 -9.48 -8.37 8.56
C ALA A 65 -10.15 -9.63 8.00
N GLU A 66 -9.62 -10.82 8.29
CA GLU A 66 -10.26 -12.08 7.89
C GLU A 66 -11.64 -12.24 8.55
N ARG A 67 -11.75 -11.92 9.86
CA ARG A 67 -13.03 -12.00 10.59
C ARG A 67 -14.09 -11.02 10.10
N ALA A 68 -13.68 -9.90 9.50
CA ALA A 68 -14.60 -8.91 8.94
C ALA A 68 -15.25 -9.36 7.61
N LEU A 69 -14.78 -10.46 7.00
CA LEU A 69 -15.34 -10.95 5.74
C LEU A 69 -16.68 -11.66 5.95
N ASP A 70 -17.71 -11.21 5.24
CA ASP A 70 -18.94 -11.99 5.05
C ASP A 70 -18.76 -12.96 3.87
N LEU A 71 -18.30 -14.17 4.18
CA LEU A 71 -18.05 -15.20 3.17
C LEU A 71 -19.32 -15.66 2.44
N ASN A 72 -20.50 -15.53 3.06
CA ASN A 72 -21.76 -15.91 2.42
C ASN A 72 -22.17 -14.85 1.40
N ALA A 73 -22.08 -13.57 1.76
CA ALA A 73 -22.30 -12.47 0.83
C ALA A 73 -21.29 -12.51 -0.33
N LEU A 74 -20.02 -12.82 -0.05
CA LEU A 74 -18.96 -12.92 -1.06
C LEU A 74 -19.21 -14.07 -2.04
N ARG A 75 -19.54 -15.28 -1.57
CA ARG A 75 -19.90 -16.40 -2.46
C ARG A 75 -21.11 -16.06 -3.32
N LYS A 76 -22.11 -15.38 -2.74
CA LYS A 76 -23.31 -14.96 -3.47
C LYS A 76 -22.99 -13.92 -4.55
N SER A 77 -22.11 -12.96 -4.28
CA SER A 77 -21.73 -11.94 -5.28
C SER A 77 -20.91 -12.50 -6.43
N LEU A 78 -20.16 -13.59 -6.19
CA LEU A 78 -19.37 -14.29 -7.19
C LEU A 78 -20.14 -15.42 -7.90
N ALA A 79 -21.41 -15.64 -7.54
CA ALA A 79 -22.21 -16.72 -8.11
C ALA A 79 -22.30 -16.62 -9.64
N GLY A 80 -22.09 -17.74 -10.33
CA GLY A 80 -22.10 -17.81 -11.79
C GLY A 80 -20.76 -17.54 -12.47
N ARG A 81 -19.73 -17.12 -11.72
CA ARG A 81 -18.36 -17.09 -12.22
C ARG A 81 -17.73 -18.50 -12.19
N LYS A 82 -16.93 -18.82 -13.22
CA LYS A 82 -16.20 -20.10 -13.30
C LYS A 82 -15.09 -20.22 -12.25
N ASP A 83 -14.59 -19.09 -11.76
CA ASP A 83 -13.48 -18.95 -10.81
C ASP A 83 -13.93 -18.53 -9.40
N ALA A 84 -15.24 -18.61 -9.09
CA ALA A 84 -15.82 -18.06 -7.85
C ALA A 84 -15.10 -18.54 -6.57
N GLU A 85 -14.88 -19.85 -6.42
CA GLU A 85 -14.22 -20.39 -5.22
C GLU A 85 -12.73 -20.04 -5.13
N ALA A 86 -12.06 -19.91 -6.27
CA ALA A 86 -10.67 -19.44 -6.31
C ALA A 86 -10.58 -17.98 -5.86
N GLU A 87 -11.51 -17.14 -6.30
CA GLU A 87 -11.58 -15.73 -5.92
C GLU A 87 -11.92 -15.54 -4.43
N VAL A 88 -12.85 -16.35 -3.89
CA VAL A 88 -13.14 -16.34 -2.44
C VAL A 88 -11.88 -16.69 -1.64
N ARG A 89 -11.14 -17.71 -2.06
CA ARG A 89 -9.90 -18.13 -1.40
C ARG A 89 -8.86 -17.02 -1.43
N ARG A 90 -8.64 -16.42 -2.60
CA ARG A 90 -7.69 -15.32 -2.80
C ARG A 90 -7.99 -14.15 -1.85
N ILE A 91 -9.27 -13.75 -1.74
CA ILE A 91 -9.69 -12.66 -0.84
C ILE A 91 -9.42 -13.01 0.64
N VAL A 92 -9.68 -14.25 1.05
CA VAL A 92 -9.38 -14.70 2.42
C VAL A 92 -7.88 -14.72 2.69
N GLU A 93 -7.08 -15.22 1.75
CA GLU A 93 -5.62 -15.24 1.83
C GLU A 93 -5.05 -13.81 1.94
N PHE A 94 -5.54 -12.87 1.13
CA PHE A 94 -5.12 -11.48 1.24
C PHE A 94 -5.54 -10.83 2.57
N ALA A 95 -6.72 -11.16 3.09
CA ALA A 95 -7.14 -10.66 4.41
C ALA A 95 -6.20 -11.16 5.53
N ARG A 96 -5.79 -12.43 5.48
CA ARG A 96 -4.79 -13.00 6.41
C ARG A 96 -3.44 -12.32 6.28
N PHE A 97 -2.97 -12.10 5.06
CA PHE A 97 -1.72 -11.39 4.81
C PHE A 97 -1.75 -9.99 5.43
N ARG A 98 -2.86 -9.25 5.25
CA ARG A 98 -3.03 -7.92 5.87
C ARG A 98 -2.99 -7.98 7.39
N ASP A 99 -3.65 -8.97 7.99
CA ASP A 99 -3.59 -9.19 9.44
C ASP A 99 -2.17 -9.49 9.92
N GLN A 100 -1.39 -10.26 9.16
CA GLN A 100 0.01 -10.56 9.47
C GLN A 100 0.90 -9.31 9.41
N VAL A 101 0.74 -8.48 8.39
CA VAL A 101 1.45 -7.19 8.25
C VAL A 101 1.09 -6.24 9.40
N GLU A 102 -0.19 -6.15 9.75
CA GLU A 102 -0.65 -5.30 10.86
C GLU A 102 -0.14 -5.80 12.21
N ALA A 103 -0.23 -7.10 12.48
CA ALA A 103 0.29 -7.71 13.71
C ALA A 103 1.80 -7.47 13.86
N TYR A 104 2.55 -7.61 12.77
CA TYR A 104 3.97 -7.28 12.73
C TYR A 104 4.20 -5.79 13.07
N GLY A 105 3.55 -4.87 12.37
CA GLY A 105 3.73 -3.43 12.56
C GLY A 105 3.38 -2.95 13.97
N ASN A 106 2.24 -3.40 14.50
CA ASN A 106 1.76 -3.02 15.84
C ASN A 106 2.59 -3.66 16.96
N GLY A 107 3.00 -4.91 16.79
CA GLY A 107 3.75 -5.67 17.79
C GLY A 107 5.26 -5.45 17.76
N ARG A 108 5.81 -4.88 16.69
CA ARG A 108 7.25 -4.82 16.40
C ARG A 108 8.09 -4.40 17.60
N SER A 109 7.76 -3.28 18.26
CA SER A 109 8.61 -2.74 19.34
C SER A 109 8.62 -3.57 20.62
N SER A 110 7.59 -4.38 20.85
CA SER A 110 7.46 -5.25 22.04
C SER A 110 7.84 -6.71 21.76
N MET A 111 8.05 -7.05 20.50
CA MET A 111 8.28 -8.42 20.05
C MET A 111 9.77 -8.80 20.18
N PRO A 112 10.09 -10.04 20.64
CA PRO A 112 11.45 -10.55 20.62
C PRO A 112 12.07 -10.52 19.22
N GLU A 113 13.39 -10.31 19.13
CA GLU A 113 14.10 -10.18 17.84
C GLU A 113 13.89 -11.39 16.92
N ALA A 114 14.02 -12.60 17.46
CA ALA A 114 13.80 -13.83 16.70
C ALA A 114 12.38 -13.92 16.12
N GLU A 115 11.38 -13.43 16.86
CA GLU A 115 10.00 -13.42 16.40
C GLU A 115 9.75 -12.34 15.34
N ARG A 116 10.36 -11.15 15.49
CA ARG A 116 10.33 -10.10 14.45
C ARG A 116 10.93 -10.62 13.14
N ALA A 117 12.10 -11.25 13.21
CA ALA A 117 12.77 -11.82 12.05
C ALA A 117 11.92 -12.91 11.39
N ARG A 118 11.30 -13.79 12.19
CA ARG A 118 10.41 -14.85 11.70
C ARG A 118 9.21 -14.29 10.94
N LEU A 119 8.48 -13.33 11.53
CA LEU A 119 7.31 -12.73 10.88
C LEU A 119 7.71 -11.90 9.67
N ALA A 120 8.82 -11.16 9.74
CA ALA A 120 9.32 -10.39 8.61
C ALA A 120 9.62 -11.28 7.40
N ARG A 121 10.29 -12.42 7.61
CA ARG A 121 10.55 -13.41 6.55
C ARG A 121 9.28 -14.06 6.00
N ALA A 122 8.29 -14.35 6.85
CA ALA A 122 7.01 -14.88 6.40
C ALA A 122 6.28 -13.89 5.48
N ILE A 123 6.19 -12.61 5.88
CA ILE A 123 5.58 -11.56 5.05
C ILE A 123 6.35 -11.40 3.73
N LEU A 124 7.69 -11.37 3.76
CA LEU A 124 8.51 -11.29 2.55
C LEU A 124 8.27 -12.45 1.58
N ALA A 125 8.02 -13.66 2.09
CA ALA A 125 7.77 -14.84 1.27
C ALA A 125 6.40 -14.82 0.57
N GLU A 126 5.38 -14.25 1.21
CA GLU A 126 4.01 -14.17 0.66
C GLU A 126 3.83 -12.96 -0.28
N LEU A 127 4.62 -11.90 -0.09
CA LEU A 127 4.49 -10.64 -0.81
C LEU A 127 4.46 -10.77 -2.35
N PRO A 128 5.29 -11.59 -3.02
CA PRO A 128 5.23 -11.73 -4.48
C PRO A 128 3.89 -12.19 -5.03
N GLU A 129 3.19 -13.09 -4.34
CA GLU A 129 1.90 -13.61 -4.79
C GLU A 129 0.81 -12.52 -4.76
N HIS A 130 0.82 -11.69 -3.71
CA HIS A 130 -0.12 -10.57 -3.59
C HIS A 130 0.17 -9.46 -4.59
N VAL A 131 1.42 -9.29 -5.01
CA VAL A 131 1.79 -8.39 -6.12
C VAL A 131 1.34 -8.96 -7.46
N ALA A 132 1.51 -10.27 -7.69
CA ALA A 132 1.03 -10.96 -8.89
C ALA A 132 -0.50 -10.91 -9.01
N SER A 133 -1.21 -10.96 -7.89
CA SER A 133 -2.67 -10.86 -7.80
C SER A 133 -3.21 -9.41 -7.87
N HIS A 134 -2.34 -8.43 -8.11
CA HIS A 134 -2.67 -6.98 -8.15
C HIS A 134 -3.29 -6.43 -6.85
N GLU A 135 -3.06 -7.09 -5.73
CA GLU A 135 -3.56 -6.66 -4.42
C GLU A 135 -2.62 -5.67 -3.74
N ILE A 136 -1.33 -5.75 -4.10
CA ILE A 136 -0.27 -4.85 -3.65
C ILE A 136 0.45 -4.34 -4.88
N VAL A 137 0.56 -3.02 -5.01
CA VAL A 137 1.31 -2.43 -6.12
C VAL A 137 2.82 -2.54 -5.87
N PRO A 138 3.66 -2.64 -6.92
CA PRO A 138 5.10 -2.91 -6.77
C PRO A 138 5.83 -1.90 -5.88
N VAL A 139 5.46 -0.62 -5.93
CA VAL A 139 6.06 0.42 -5.09
C VAL A 139 5.76 0.22 -3.59
N GLN A 140 4.58 -0.30 -3.25
CA GLN A 140 4.24 -0.66 -1.87
C GLN A 140 5.04 -1.90 -1.44
N ALA A 141 5.19 -2.87 -2.33
CA ALA A 141 5.98 -4.07 -2.07
C ALA A 141 7.46 -3.75 -1.85
N GLU A 142 8.04 -2.81 -2.60
CA GLU A 142 9.41 -2.33 -2.39
C GLU A 142 9.57 -1.71 -1.00
N ALA A 143 8.72 -0.74 -0.65
CA ALA A 143 8.79 -0.06 0.63
C ALA A 143 8.61 -1.03 1.81
N LEU A 144 7.67 -1.97 1.69
CA LEU A 144 7.44 -3.01 2.67
C LEU A 144 8.66 -3.94 2.79
N SER A 145 9.26 -4.36 1.66
CA SER A 145 10.45 -5.21 1.64
C SER A 145 11.62 -4.58 2.40
N VAL A 146 11.91 -3.31 2.12
CA VAL A 146 12.99 -2.56 2.79
C VAL A 146 12.77 -2.49 4.31
N ALA A 147 11.54 -2.23 4.74
CA ALA A 147 11.20 -2.16 6.15
C ALA A 147 11.38 -3.52 6.85
N LEU A 148 10.93 -4.60 6.22
CA LEU A 148 11.00 -5.96 6.77
C LEU A 148 12.44 -6.49 6.83
N LEU A 149 13.26 -6.18 5.83
CA LEU A 149 14.67 -6.60 5.77
C LEU A 149 15.51 -6.04 6.92
N THR A 150 15.07 -4.96 7.57
CA THR A 150 15.73 -4.43 8.78
C THR A 150 15.70 -5.42 9.95
N ASP A 151 14.64 -6.21 10.08
CA ASP A 151 14.51 -7.25 11.13
C ASP A 151 14.79 -8.65 10.60
N ALA A 152 14.59 -8.91 9.31
CA ALA A 152 14.87 -10.22 8.71
C ALA A 152 16.36 -10.50 8.55
N GLU A 153 17.18 -9.46 8.32
CA GLU A 153 18.62 -9.59 8.12
C GLU A 153 19.40 -8.81 9.19
N SER A 154 20.04 -9.52 10.11
CA SER A 154 20.83 -8.92 11.19
C SER A 154 22.17 -8.36 10.69
N ASP A 155 22.78 -9.02 9.70
CA ASP A 155 24.06 -8.59 9.12
C ASP A 155 23.86 -7.40 8.14
N PRO A 156 24.56 -6.28 8.33
CA PRO A 156 24.36 -5.08 7.53
C PRO A 156 24.74 -5.24 6.05
N THR A 157 25.73 -6.08 5.75
CA THR A 157 26.18 -6.33 4.36
C THR A 157 25.11 -7.13 3.61
N THR A 158 24.65 -8.22 4.23
CA THR A 158 23.58 -9.09 3.71
C THR A 158 22.29 -8.32 3.56
N ARG A 159 21.92 -7.49 4.55
CA ARG A 159 20.75 -6.61 4.49
C ARG A 159 20.82 -5.65 3.32
N SER A 160 21.97 -5.00 3.11
CA SER A 160 22.13 -4.02 2.02
C SER A 160 22.00 -4.68 0.65
N ALA A 161 22.60 -5.87 0.47
CA ALA A 161 22.46 -6.65 -0.75
C ALA A 161 21.00 -7.10 -0.98
N ALA A 162 20.31 -7.56 0.07
CA ALA A 162 18.91 -7.97 -0.02
C ALA A 162 17.98 -6.79 -0.36
N ILE A 163 18.24 -5.60 0.19
CA ILE A 163 17.51 -4.38 -0.15
C ILE A 163 17.68 -4.05 -1.63
N GLN A 164 18.92 -4.06 -2.14
CA GLN A 164 19.18 -3.79 -3.55
C GLN A 164 18.49 -4.82 -4.46
N ALA A 165 18.52 -6.11 -4.08
CA ALA A 165 17.84 -7.17 -4.82
C ALA A 165 16.32 -6.95 -4.86
N ALA A 166 15.70 -6.61 -3.73
CA ALA A 166 14.27 -6.31 -3.65
C ALA A 166 13.90 -5.11 -4.53
N GLN A 167 14.68 -4.02 -4.49
CA GLN A 167 14.48 -2.86 -5.34
C GLN A 167 14.53 -3.22 -6.83
N GLN A 168 15.55 -3.98 -7.25
CA GLN A 168 15.68 -4.43 -8.63
C GLN A 168 14.52 -5.33 -9.06
N GLN A 169 14.08 -6.24 -8.20
CA GLN A 169 12.94 -7.13 -8.45
C GLN A 169 11.67 -6.32 -8.71
N TRP A 170 11.31 -5.41 -7.80
CA TRP A 170 10.06 -4.65 -7.91
C TRP A 170 10.11 -3.63 -9.05
N ASP A 171 11.26 -3.00 -9.32
CA ASP A 171 11.43 -2.14 -10.49
C ASP A 171 11.35 -2.92 -11.81
N ALA A 172 11.87 -4.14 -11.86
CA ALA A 172 11.75 -5.01 -13.04
C ALA A 172 10.28 -5.42 -13.26
N TYR A 173 9.59 -5.86 -12.20
CA TYR A 173 8.19 -6.25 -12.28
C TYR A 173 7.28 -5.06 -12.65
N ALA A 174 7.51 -3.89 -12.06
CA ALA A 174 6.73 -2.69 -12.38
C ALA A 174 6.89 -2.25 -13.84
N ARG A 175 8.11 -2.35 -14.39
CA ARG A 175 8.35 -2.09 -15.83
C ARG A 175 7.52 -2.98 -16.74
N GLN A 176 7.32 -4.23 -16.36
CA GLN A 176 6.55 -5.21 -17.15
C GLN A 176 5.04 -5.01 -17.02
N THR A 177 4.57 -4.64 -15.82
CA THR A 177 3.13 -4.67 -15.49
C THR A 177 2.45 -3.31 -15.47
N VAL A 178 3.19 -2.24 -15.20
CA VAL A 178 2.67 -0.87 -15.12
C VAL A 178 3.28 0.04 -16.18
N GLY A 179 4.50 -0.27 -16.65
CA GLY A 179 5.23 0.51 -17.64
C GLY A 179 6.51 1.13 -17.08
N PRO A 180 7.29 1.85 -17.91
CA PRO A 180 8.55 2.44 -17.48
C PRO A 180 8.33 3.45 -16.34
N SER A 181 9.15 3.34 -15.31
CA SER A 181 9.16 4.29 -14.20
C SER A 181 9.36 5.71 -14.72
N PRO A 182 8.54 6.70 -14.31
CA PRO A 182 8.77 8.10 -14.61
C PRO A 182 10.17 8.57 -14.20
N ALA A 183 10.81 7.95 -13.22
CA ALA A 183 12.17 8.30 -12.83
C ALA A 183 13.26 7.98 -13.86
N GLN A 184 12.94 7.19 -14.88
CA GLN A 184 13.80 6.98 -16.04
C GLN A 184 13.62 8.08 -17.09
N ASP A 185 12.56 8.88 -16.98
CA ASP A 185 12.37 10.06 -17.81
C ASP A 185 13.35 11.17 -17.34
N PRO A 186 14.19 11.73 -18.24
CA PRO A 186 15.07 12.84 -17.91
C PRO A 186 14.34 14.02 -17.25
N ARG A 187 13.06 14.24 -17.59
CA ARG A 187 12.21 15.29 -17.02
C ARG A 187 11.90 15.08 -15.54
N TYR A 188 12.06 13.87 -15.02
CA TYR A 188 11.78 13.56 -13.63
C TYR A 188 12.74 14.22 -12.64
N LEU A 189 14.01 14.43 -13.03
CA LEU A 189 14.95 15.20 -12.19
C LEU A 189 14.44 16.63 -12.00
N THR A 190 13.97 17.26 -13.07
CA THR A 190 13.34 18.59 -13.06
C THR A 190 12.08 18.59 -12.20
N TYR A 191 11.19 17.60 -12.38
CA TYR A 191 9.99 17.44 -11.55
C TYR A 191 10.34 17.35 -10.06
N THR A 192 11.35 16.54 -9.71
CA THR A 192 11.73 16.31 -8.31
C THR A 192 12.30 17.58 -7.68
N GLN A 193 13.12 18.34 -8.40
CA GLN A 193 13.64 19.62 -7.92
C GLN A 193 12.49 20.64 -7.72
N GLN A 194 11.68 20.86 -8.75
CA GLN A 194 10.58 21.84 -8.70
C GLN A 194 9.49 21.47 -7.69
N SER A 195 9.24 20.17 -7.46
CA SER A 195 8.32 19.71 -6.42
C SER A 195 8.76 20.10 -5.00
N ARG A 196 10.07 20.05 -4.71
CA ARG A 196 10.61 20.44 -3.40
C ARG A 196 10.45 21.94 -3.19
N ASP A 197 10.72 22.72 -4.22
CA ASP A 197 10.59 24.18 -4.17
C ASP A 197 9.13 24.59 -3.95
N ILE A 198 8.17 23.94 -4.61
CA ILE A 198 6.73 24.13 -4.40
C ILE A 198 6.36 23.84 -2.94
N ILE A 199 6.79 22.70 -2.40
CA ILE A 199 6.48 22.31 -1.02
C ILE A 199 7.04 23.33 -0.03
N GLN A 200 8.32 23.71 -0.20
CA GLN A 200 8.98 24.69 0.68
C GLN A 200 8.30 26.07 0.62
N GLN A 201 7.98 26.55 -0.58
CA GLN A 201 7.28 27.83 -0.73
C GLN A 201 5.90 27.82 -0.07
N VAL A 202 5.12 26.76 -0.27
CA VAL A 202 3.76 26.68 0.32
C VAL A 202 3.83 26.58 1.83
N GLN A 203 4.75 25.77 2.38
CA GLN A 203 4.95 25.67 3.83
C GLN A 203 5.41 27.01 4.45
N ALA A 204 6.20 27.81 3.73
CA ALA A 204 6.66 29.12 4.20
C ALA A 204 5.60 30.22 4.09
N SER A 205 4.65 30.11 3.16
CA SER A 205 3.70 31.19 2.82
C SER A 205 2.26 30.96 3.30
N VAL A 206 1.85 29.71 3.52
CA VAL A 206 0.48 29.36 3.90
C VAL A 206 0.48 28.85 5.35
N PRO A 207 -0.18 29.52 6.31
CA PRO A 207 -0.13 29.11 7.72
C PRO A 207 -0.96 27.87 8.04
N ASP A 208 -2.10 27.69 7.37
CA ASP A 208 -3.04 26.60 7.64
C ASP A 208 -2.57 25.28 7.00
N PRO A 209 -2.32 24.21 7.79
CA PRO A 209 -1.87 22.93 7.26
C PRO A 209 -2.84 22.27 6.27
N ALA A 210 -4.15 22.46 6.43
CA ALA A 210 -5.12 21.88 5.50
C ALA A 210 -5.06 22.58 4.13
N GLN A 211 -5.00 23.91 4.13
CA GLN A 211 -4.78 24.69 2.91
C GLN A 211 -3.40 24.43 2.27
N GLN A 212 -2.34 24.26 3.07
CA GLN A 212 -1.02 23.90 2.55
C GLN A 212 -1.11 22.62 1.71
N GLN A 213 -1.74 21.57 2.24
CA GLN A 213 -1.88 20.29 1.54
C GLN A 213 -2.66 20.44 0.23
N LEU A 214 -3.75 21.21 0.26
CA LEU A 214 -4.56 21.46 -0.94
C LEU A 214 -3.74 22.15 -2.04
N ILE A 215 -3.02 23.21 -1.68
CA ILE A 215 -2.23 24.01 -2.63
C ILE A 215 -1.02 23.23 -3.16
N ILE A 216 -0.33 22.47 -2.29
CA ILE A 216 0.75 21.57 -2.70
C ILE A 216 0.23 20.58 -3.73
N THR A 217 -0.90 19.91 -3.44
CA THR A 217 -1.49 18.91 -4.33
C THR A 217 -1.81 19.51 -5.70
N GLN A 218 -2.51 20.65 -5.74
CA GLN A 218 -2.85 21.33 -6.99
C GLN A 218 -1.61 21.73 -7.81
N ARG A 219 -0.60 22.32 -7.16
CA ARG A 219 0.62 22.77 -7.84
C ARG A 219 1.45 21.61 -8.36
N LEU A 220 1.57 20.53 -7.60
CA LEU A 220 2.26 19.32 -8.05
C LEU A 220 1.53 18.65 -9.22
N GLN A 221 0.20 18.64 -9.22
CA GLN A 221 -0.60 18.15 -10.34
C GLN A 221 -0.42 19.01 -11.60
N ALA A 222 -0.40 20.34 -11.48
CA ALA A 222 -0.17 21.23 -12.61
C ALA A 222 1.25 21.05 -13.19
N LEU A 223 2.26 20.99 -12.32
CA LEU A 223 3.66 20.77 -12.70
C LEU A 223 3.84 19.47 -13.50
N ARG A 224 3.15 18.43 -13.05
CA ARG A 224 3.11 17.11 -13.67
C ARG A 224 2.54 17.14 -15.08
N VAL A 225 1.35 17.71 -15.26
CA VAL A 225 0.73 17.88 -16.58
C VAL A 225 1.66 18.69 -17.49
N GLN A 226 2.25 19.76 -16.96
CA GLN A 226 3.18 20.60 -17.70
C GLN A 226 4.40 19.82 -18.22
N LEU A 227 5.02 18.98 -17.39
CA LEU A 227 6.23 18.27 -17.76
C LEU A 227 5.96 17.03 -18.62
N PHE A 228 4.88 16.30 -18.37
CA PHE A 228 4.66 14.98 -18.95
C PHE A 228 3.58 14.91 -20.02
N ASP A 229 2.53 15.76 -19.97
CA ASP A 229 1.42 15.71 -20.93
C ASP A 229 1.55 16.73 -22.08
N SER A 230 2.28 17.84 -21.89
CA SER A 230 2.40 18.94 -22.87
C SER A 230 3.15 18.60 -24.17
N THR A 231 3.58 17.35 -24.38
CA THR A 231 4.38 16.94 -25.55
C THR A 231 3.77 15.79 -26.35
N SER A 232 2.55 15.34 -26.02
CA SER A 232 1.82 14.30 -26.79
C SER A 232 1.21 14.82 -28.09
N SER A 233 1.76 15.87 -28.69
CA SER A 233 1.48 16.26 -30.07
C SER A 233 2.78 16.80 -30.66
N PRO A 234 3.41 16.02 -31.55
CA PRO A 234 3.15 16.24 -32.97
C PRO A 234 3.14 14.97 -33.84
N ASN A 235 2.45 15.07 -34.97
CA ASN A 235 2.25 14.13 -36.08
C ASN A 235 1.06 13.17 -35.92
N THR A 236 0.08 13.18 -36.82
CA THR A 236 0.25 13.18 -38.28
C THR A 236 -0.67 14.16 -39.03
N HIS A 237 -0.03 14.95 -39.90
CA HIS A 237 -0.56 15.37 -41.19
C HIS A 237 -0.66 14.18 -42.15
#